data_AF-A0A163PSY4-F1
#
_entry.id   AF-A0A163PSY4-F1
#
_cell.length_a   1.000
_cell.length_b   1.000
_cell.length_c   1.000
_cell.angle_alpha   90.00
_cell.angle_beta   90.00
_cell.angle_gamma   90.00
#
_symmetry.space_group_name_H-M   'P 1'
#
loop_
_entity.id
_entity.type
_entity.pdbx_description
1 polymer ?
#
loop_
_entity_poly.entity_id
_entity_poly.type
_entity_poly.pdbx_seq_one_letter_code
_entity_poly.pdbx_strand_id
1 'polypeptide(L)'
;MSTISVLMVEPSKRPSIISIDNDLQVFENIVNGPLDMQPFYRSPFKMVCNVDSGYELTYGKKKPQDSFFIVKHDGEFQSLDRAEAEEVRDYLKDKMKKWK
;
A
#
# COMPACT_ATOMS: atom_id res chain seq x y z
N MET A 1 1.57 2.35 21.69
CA MET A 1 1.68 1.89 20.29
C MET A 1 1.99 3.11 19.43
N SER A 2 2.92 3.00 18.49
CA SER A 2 3.23 4.08 17.54
C SER A 2 2.24 4.03 16.37
N THR A 3 1.80 5.18 15.89
CA THR A 3 0.99 5.30 14.68
C THR A 3 1.89 5.69 13.51
N ILE A 4 1.58 5.16 12.33
CA ILE A 4 2.26 5.50 11.08
C ILE A 4 1.27 5.99 10.05
N SER A 5 1.70 6.93 9.20
CA SER A 5 0.93 7.37 8.04
C SER A 5 1.25 6.49 6.83
N VAL A 6 0.21 5.93 6.22
CA VAL A 6 0.29 5.08 5.02
C VAL A 6 -0.61 5.63 3.93
N LEU A 7 -0.31 5.30 2.67
CA LEU A 7 -1.18 5.61 1.55
C LEU A 7 -2.11 4.42 1.28
N MET A 8 -3.36 4.53 1.70
CA MET A 8 -4.38 3.51 1.55
C MET A 8 -5.03 3.58 0.16
N VAL A 9 -5.33 2.42 -0.40
CA VAL A 9 -6.00 2.26 -1.69
C VAL A 9 -7.13 1.26 -1.55
N GLU A 10 -8.35 1.75 -1.73
CA GLU A 10 -9.55 0.93 -1.72
C GLU A 10 -10.13 0.83 -3.15
N PRO A 11 -10.69 -0.32 -3.59
CA PRO A 11 -11.21 -0.53 -4.95
C PRO A 11 -12.21 0.52 -5.46
N SER A 12 -12.92 1.16 -4.53
CA SER A 12 -14.02 2.10 -4.79
C SER A 12 -13.72 3.53 -4.34
N LYS A 13 -12.52 3.82 -3.79
CA LYS A 13 -12.16 5.15 -3.30
C LYS A 13 -10.87 5.66 -3.92
N ARG A 14 -10.65 6.97 -3.81
CA ARG A 14 -9.39 7.58 -4.20
C ARG A 14 -8.32 7.22 -3.15
N PRO A 15 -7.05 7.02 -3.57
CA PRO A 15 -5.97 6.84 -2.63
C PRO A 15 -5.90 7.98 -1.62
N SER A 16 -5.83 7.65 -0.34
CA SER A 16 -5.84 8.60 0.76
C SER A 16 -4.75 8.26 1.78
N ILE A 17 -4.20 9.30 2.41
CA ILE A 17 -3.25 9.13 3.50
C ILE A 17 -4.07 8.88 4.76
N ILE A 18 -3.81 7.78 5.45
CA ILE A 18 -4.45 7.44 6.73
C ILE A 18 -3.38 7.17 7.77
N SER A 19 -3.72 7.37 9.04
CA SER A 19 -2.89 6.95 10.17
C SER A 19 -3.42 5.64 10.72
N ILE A 20 -2.54 4.65 10.87
CA ILE A 20 -2.86 3.33 11.42
C ILE A 20 -1.86 2.97 12.49
N ASP A 21 -2.28 2.13 13.44
CA ASP A 21 -1.39 1.59 14.45
C ASP A 21 -0.32 0.71 13.77
N ASN A 22 0.93 0.88 14.19
CA ASN A 22 2.06 0.12 13.69
C ASN A 22 2.07 -1.29 14.31
N ASP A 23 1.11 -2.10 13.87
CA ASP A 23 0.87 -3.45 14.37
C ASP A 23 0.50 -4.39 13.21
N LEU A 24 1.16 -5.55 13.16
CA LEU A 24 0.95 -6.57 12.12
C LEU A 24 -0.52 -6.99 11.98
N GLN A 25 -1.22 -7.14 13.10
CA GLN A 25 -2.61 -7.55 13.09
C GLN A 25 -3.52 -6.47 12.49
N VAL A 26 -3.20 -5.19 12.73
CA VAL A 26 -3.93 -4.07 12.11
C VAL A 26 -3.73 -4.07 10.59
N PHE A 27 -2.51 -4.30 10.12
CA PHE A 27 -2.23 -4.42 8.69
C PHE A 27 -2.98 -5.59 8.04
N GLU A 28 -2.98 -6.77 8.67
CA GLU A 28 -3.70 -7.98 8.19
C GLU A 28 -5.21 -7.76 8.12
N ASN A 29 -5.77 -7.07 9.12
CA ASN A 29 -7.19 -6.71 9.13
C ASN A 29 -7.54 -5.75 7.98
N ILE A 30 -6.65 -4.82 7.64
CA ILE A 30 -6.86 -3.84 6.54
C ILE A 30 -6.86 -4.53 5.17
N VAL A 31 -5.92 -5.46 4.95
CA VAL A 31 -5.84 -6.22 3.69
C VAL A 31 -6.73 -7.46 3.67
N ASN A 32 -7.50 -7.68 4.75
CA ASN A 32 -8.43 -8.79 4.90
C ASN A 32 -7.78 -10.17 4.71
N GLY A 33 -6.62 -10.39 5.31
CA GLY A 33 -5.92 -11.67 5.23
C GLY A 33 -4.42 -11.60 5.50
N PRO A 34 -3.69 -12.69 5.19
CA PRO A 34 -2.25 -12.72 5.35
C PRO A 34 -1.58 -11.67 4.47
N LEU A 35 -0.58 -11.00 5.05
CA LEU A 35 0.13 -9.92 4.41
C LEU A 35 1.15 -10.45 3.38
N ASP A 36 1.18 -9.81 2.22
CA ASP A 36 2.29 -9.86 1.28
C ASP A 36 2.86 -8.45 1.07
N MET A 37 4.18 -8.38 0.92
CA MET A 37 4.92 -7.14 0.77
C MET A 37 5.71 -7.15 -0.53
N GLN A 38 5.25 -6.36 -1.49
CA GLN A 38 5.87 -6.25 -2.80
C GLN A 38 6.68 -4.95 -2.92
N PRO A 39 7.83 -4.94 -3.59
CA PRO A 39 8.53 -3.70 -3.93
C PRO A 39 7.62 -2.73 -4.67
N PHE A 40 7.63 -1.44 -4.30
CA PHE A 40 6.84 -0.42 -4.97
C PHE A 40 7.69 0.82 -5.27
N TYR A 41 7.53 1.38 -6.48
CA TYR A 41 8.16 2.63 -6.91
C TYR A 41 9.70 2.64 -6.81
N ARG A 42 10.27 2.98 -5.65
CA ARG A 42 11.71 2.97 -5.33
C ARG A 42 11.91 2.49 -3.89
N SER A 43 13.09 1.96 -3.58
CA SER A 43 13.44 1.69 -2.18
C SER A 43 13.37 3.00 -1.37
N PRO A 44 12.81 3.02 -0.14
CA PRO A 44 12.34 1.87 0.66
C PRO A 44 10.82 1.65 0.65
N PHE A 45 10.10 2.07 -0.40
CA PHE A 45 8.65 1.93 -0.45
C PHE A 45 8.20 0.51 -0.80
N LYS A 46 7.19 0.02 -0.09
CA LYS A 46 6.58 -1.30 -0.27
C LYS A 46 5.08 -1.16 -0.44
N MET A 47 4.52 -1.95 -1.36
CA MET A 47 3.09 -2.20 -1.44
C MET A 47 2.78 -3.36 -0.51
N VAL A 48 1.79 -3.16 0.35
CA VAL A 48 1.33 -4.13 1.31
C VAL A 48 -0.11 -4.49 0.98
N CYS A 49 -0.31 -5.76 0.68
CA CYS A 49 -1.56 -6.29 0.15
C CYS A 49 -1.83 -7.69 0.71
N ASN A 50 -3.01 -8.22 0.43
CA ASN A 50 -3.29 -9.63 0.65
C ASN A 50 -2.39 -10.49 -0.27
N VAL A 51 -1.90 -11.63 0.25
CA VAL A 51 -1.15 -12.64 -0.53
C VAL A 51 -1.84 -13.02 -1.84
N ASP A 52 -3.16 -13.19 -1.82
CA ASP A 52 -3.93 -13.58 -3.01
C ASP A 52 -3.92 -12.47 -4.08
N SER A 53 -3.82 -11.20 -3.65
CA SER A 53 -3.83 -10.02 -4.52
C SER A 53 -2.44 -9.58 -5.01
N GLY A 54 -1.36 -9.96 -4.31
CA GLY A 54 -0.01 -9.42 -4.55
C GLY A 54 0.53 -9.59 -5.97
N TYR A 55 0.26 -10.76 -6.58
CA TYR A 55 0.66 -11.05 -7.95
C TYR A 55 -0.11 -10.20 -8.97
N GLU A 56 -1.42 -10.03 -8.78
CA GLU A 56 -2.28 -9.32 -9.73
C GLU A 56 -1.98 -7.82 -9.78
N LEU A 57 -1.68 -7.21 -8.62
CA LEU A 57 -1.35 -5.79 -8.50
C LEU A 57 0.01 -5.45 -9.11
N THR A 58 0.96 -6.39 -9.02
CA THR A 58 2.36 -6.19 -9.43
C THR A 58 2.59 -6.57 -10.89
N TYR A 59 2.19 -7.78 -11.28
CA TYR A 59 2.50 -8.36 -12.59
C TYR A 59 1.28 -8.41 -13.50
N GLY A 60 0.14 -8.87 -12.96
CA GLY A 60 -1.11 -8.98 -13.71
C GLY A 60 -1.67 -7.64 -14.18
N LYS A 61 -1.31 -6.55 -13.48
CA LYS A 61 -1.84 -5.20 -13.69
C LYS A 61 -3.37 -5.21 -13.75
N LYS A 62 -3.99 -5.88 -12.80
CA LYS A 62 -5.45 -5.85 -12.64
C LYS A 62 -5.86 -4.82 -11.61
N LYS A 63 -7.08 -4.33 -11.73
CA LYS A 63 -7.66 -3.47 -10.71
C LYS A 63 -7.72 -4.23 -9.36
N PRO A 64 -7.30 -3.62 -8.24
CA PRO A 64 -7.45 -4.20 -6.90
C PRO A 64 -8.91 -4.58 -6.65
N GLN A 65 -9.13 -5.83 -6.24
CA GLN A 65 -10.40 -6.28 -5.66
C GLN A 65 -10.43 -6.05 -4.15
N ASP A 66 -9.27 -6.15 -3.51
CA ASP A 66 -9.07 -5.90 -2.09
C ASP A 66 -8.38 -4.57 -1.84
N SER A 67 -8.47 -4.13 -0.59
CA SER A 67 -7.71 -2.99 -0.10
C SER A 67 -6.23 -3.33 0.01
N PHE A 68 -5.39 -2.35 -0.32
CA PHE A 68 -3.95 -2.43 -0.07
C PHE A 68 -3.44 -1.05 0.33
N PHE A 69 -2.23 -0.98 0.88
CA PHE A 69 -1.61 0.29 1.21
C PHE A 69 -0.14 0.32 0.82
N ILE A 70 0.41 1.52 0.75
CA ILE A 70 1.83 1.75 0.49
C ILE A 70 2.44 2.37 1.73
N VAL A 71 3.59 1.84 2.13
CA VAL A 71 4.31 2.22 3.34
C VAL A 71 5.81 2.25 3.08
N LYS A 72 6.53 2.98 3.91
CA LYS A 72 8.00 2.97 3.93
C LYS A 72 8.46 1.81 4.80
N HIS A 73 9.35 0.97 4.30
CA HIS A 73 9.86 -0.18 5.05
C HIS A 73 11.36 -0.35 4.84
N ASP A 74 12.13 -0.01 5.88
CA ASP A 74 13.60 -0.15 5.93
C ASP A 74 13.97 -0.88 7.23
N GLY A 75 13.79 -2.22 7.22
CA GLY A 75 13.85 -3.07 8.41
C GLY A 75 12.57 -3.06 9.26
N GLU A 76 11.93 -1.90 9.40
CA GLU A 76 10.66 -1.70 10.11
C GLU A 76 9.69 -0.81 9.33
N PHE A 77 8.40 -0.88 9.65
CA PHE A 77 7.39 0.01 9.08
C PHE A 77 7.55 1.44 9.59
N GLN A 78 7.63 2.38 8.66
CA GLN A 78 7.81 3.80 8.92
C GLN A 78 6.69 4.61 8.27
N SER A 79 6.39 5.76 8.88
CA SER A 79 5.43 6.72 8.36
C SER A 79 5.92 7.33 7.05
N LEU A 80 4.99 7.57 6.12
CA LEU A 80 5.22 8.40 4.95
C LEU A 80 5.12 9.87 5.33
N ASP A 81 6.12 10.66 4.94
CA ASP A 81 6.03 12.11 5.00
C ASP A 81 5.11 12.64 3.89
N ARG A 82 4.60 13.87 4.05
CA ARG A 82 3.66 14.47 3.08
C ARG A 82 4.22 14.52 1.65
N ALA A 83 5.51 14.84 1.50
CA ALA A 83 6.16 14.88 0.20
C ALA A 83 6.27 13.47 -0.42
N GLU A 84 6.70 12.48 0.37
CA GLU A 84 6.79 11.08 -0.06
C GLU A 84 5.41 10.53 -0.45
N ALA A 85 4.39 10.81 0.36
CA ALA A 85 3.02 10.36 0.09
C ALA A 85 2.44 10.96 -1.20
N GLU A 86 2.74 12.22 -1.52
CA GLU A 86 2.33 12.86 -2.77
C GLU A 86 3.04 12.22 -3.98
N GLU A 87 4.36 12.01 -3.91
CA GLU A 87 5.13 11.34 -4.96
C GLU A 87 4.62 9.92 -5.23
N VAL A 88 4.43 9.13 -4.16
CA VAL A 88 3.91 7.76 -4.22
C VAL A 88 2.51 7.76 -4.80
N ARG A 89 1.65 8.71 -4.40
CA ARG A 89 0.28 8.84 -4.90
C ARG A 89 0.25 9.13 -6.39
N ASP A 90 1.12 10.00 -6.89
CA ASP A 90 1.15 10.33 -8.31
C ASP A 90 1.68 9.17 -9.15
N TYR A 91 2.72 8.48 -8.68
CA TYR A 91 3.18 7.25 -9.32
C TYR A 91 2.09 6.15 -9.31
N LEU A 92 1.37 6.01 -8.19
CA LEU A 92 0.26 5.09 -8.08
C LEU A 92 -0.85 5.41 -9.07
N LYS A 93 -1.26 6.68 -9.22
CA LYS A 93 -2.28 7.08 -10.20
C LYS A 93 -1.89 6.64 -11.62
N ASP A 94 -0.63 6.79 -12.00
CA ASP A 94 -0.16 6.35 -13.31
C ASP A 94 -0.11 4.83 -13.46
N LYS A 95 0.18 4.10 -12.37
CA LYS A 95 0.07 2.63 -12.36
C LYS A 95 -1.39 2.18 -12.47
N MET A 96 -2.31 2.82 -11.75
CA MET A 96 -3.75 2.53 -11.78
C MET A 96 -4.38 2.74 -13.16
N LYS A 97 -3.92 3.73 -13.95
CA LYS A 97 -4.37 3.91 -15.35
C LYS A 97 -4.04 2.71 -16.24
N LYS A 98 -3.02 1.92 -15.88
CA LYS A 98 -2.59 0.72 -16.62
C LYS A 98 -3.32 -0.53 -16.14
N TRP A 99 -4.08 -0.44 -15.05
CA TRP A 99 -4.84 -1.56 -14.53
C TRP A 99 -6.09 -1.80 -15.37
N LYS A 100 -6.29 -3.05 -15.77
CA LYS A 100 -7.45 -3.50 -16.55
C LYS A 100 -8.51 -4.13 -15.66
#